data_AF-A0A150VA88-F1
#
_entry.id   AF-A0A150VA88-F1
#
_cell.length_a   1.000
_cell.length_b   1.000
_cell.length_c   1.000
_cell.angle_alpha   90.00
_cell.angle_beta   90.00
_cell.angle_gamma   90.00
#
_symmetry.space_group_name_H-M   'P 1'
#
loop_
_entity.id
_entity.type
_entity.pdbx_description
1 polymer ?
#
loop_
_entity_poly.entity_id
_entity_poly.type
_entity_poly.pdbx_seq_one_letter_code
_entity_poly.pdbx_strand_id
1 'polypeptide(L)'
;MPTCQHKRTKSIIEASSTSETGVHEIASSKAALTKGKDEGAAVVTVGSDMSSQQGSAEETEKLYEERMEDESYQAKQYLRGIEETRAQRRIQIQEEQNRQWEQEQRRRDEEARSEELRNLRQRAAERKREAEERVRLQEQERQRRREEALREQYRLEDLRLYNRWKTACDSVFDAGSGAHRIAAIALYRVLLTQCRVFPGLELHQRHELQNIVRNRFKQARHTTSERWLRLDFEAGYEAVDHLDAAIAGSDASRDYILQLLARAPAKVKQDPPVVRTKRQQRLLKRNCRQDEPAESEWQDHPPRRSILERPLPLDRLSGRRHVPVLFNAQGIPVLRIKKPQPHALSAYIKDRLKKKQKQTDTRYRLDAELELARTEDAWDSLLAALTQAEDGKREDNRSGEPSWTEAVELSQKENLDKHLAEKQKNREMAEKMQAIVDQERALYEKEKEDLAAIRRERKAQFAQRRSEEPKMGPSSASLDDNGTTQSP
;
A
#
# COMPACT_ATOMS: atom_id res chain seq x y z
N MET A 1 24.20 -22.28 -13.46
CA MET A 1 25.17 -21.22 -13.15
C MET A 1 25.24 -20.32 -14.38
N PRO A 2 24.83 -19.04 -14.31
CA PRO A 2 25.31 -18.05 -13.36
C PRO A 2 24.22 -17.43 -12.46
N THR A 3 24.70 -16.80 -11.39
CA THR A 3 24.01 -16.34 -10.19
C THR A 3 23.37 -14.97 -10.37
N CYS A 4 22.04 -14.88 -10.17
CA CYS A 4 21.33 -13.61 -10.15
C CYS A 4 21.21 -13.08 -8.70
N GLN A 5 21.96 -12.01 -8.41
CA GLN A 5 22.04 -11.39 -7.10
C GLN A 5 20.70 -10.75 -6.69
N HIS A 6 20.15 -11.22 -5.57
CA HIS A 6 19.03 -10.59 -4.89
C HIS A 6 19.49 -9.33 -4.17
N LYS A 7 19.08 -8.15 -4.65
CA LYS A 7 19.11 -6.92 -3.84
C LYS A 7 17.87 -6.90 -2.95
N ARG A 8 18.05 -7.34 -1.71
CA ARG A 8 17.15 -7.10 -0.56
C ARG A 8 17.25 -5.63 -0.16
N THR A 9 16.19 -4.86 -0.32
CA THR A 9 15.99 -3.61 0.41
C THR A 9 15.40 -3.96 1.77
N LYS A 10 16.14 -3.65 2.83
CA LYS A 10 15.71 -3.81 4.22
C LYS A 10 14.78 -2.67 4.63
N SER A 11 13.73 -3.08 5.33
CA SER A 11 12.83 -2.31 6.17
C SER A 11 13.54 -1.36 7.14
N ILE A 12 13.03 -0.14 7.25
CA ILE A 12 13.27 0.78 8.36
C ILE A 12 11.91 1.02 9.03
N ILE A 13 11.71 0.42 10.20
CA ILE A 13 10.64 0.73 11.14
C ILE A 13 11.27 0.67 12.55
N GLU A 14 10.85 1.64 13.38
CA GLU A 14 10.98 1.75 14.85
C GLU A 14 12.34 2.17 15.45
N ALA A 15 12.37 3.39 16.01
CA ALA A 15 12.16 3.58 17.46
C ALA A 15 11.95 5.05 17.81
N SER A 16 10.93 5.29 18.64
CA SER A 16 10.55 6.56 19.26
C SER A 16 11.28 6.77 20.61
N SER A 17 11.15 7.98 21.17
CA SER A 17 11.44 8.40 22.56
C SER A 17 12.93 8.68 22.87
N THR A 18 13.36 9.75 23.56
CA THR A 18 12.73 10.64 24.56
C THR A 18 13.62 11.88 24.82
N SER A 19 12.99 12.97 25.28
CA SER A 19 13.41 14.03 26.25
C SER A 19 14.80 13.92 26.92
N GLU A 20 15.45 14.94 27.49
CA GLU A 20 15.21 16.36 27.76
C GLU A 20 16.56 16.92 28.26
N THR A 21 16.68 18.24 28.18
CA THR A 21 17.54 19.17 28.94
C THR A 21 18.26 18.69 30.21
N GLY A 22 19.55 19.06 30.34
CA GLY A 22 20.28 19.25 31.60
C GLY A 22 21.58 20.01 31.30
N VAL A 23 21.63 21.34 31.44
CA VAL A 23 21.92 22.15 32.64
C VAL A 23 23.24 21.76 33.34
N HIS A 24 24.14 22.73 33.32
CA HIS A 24 25.48 22.82 33.92
C HIS A 24 25.65 22.16 35.29
N GLU A 25 26.77 21.43 35.44
CA GLU A 25 27.33 21.05 36.72
C GLU A 25 28.79 21.52 36.79
N ILE A 26 29.04 22.56 37.59
CA ILE A 26 30.38 23.02 37.97
C ILE A 26 30.76 22.25 39.23
N ALA A 27 31.60 21.24 39.08
CA ALA A 27 32.21 20.54 40.20
C ALA A 27 33.47 21.30 40.67
N SER A 28 33.34 21.93 41.84
CA SER A 28 34.45 22.33 42.70
C SER A 28 34.65 21.23 43.74
N SER A 29 35.86 20.67 43.88
CA SER A 29 36.53 20.40 45.17
C SER A 29 37.72 19.42 45.08
N LYS A 30 38.90 19.95 45.45
CA LYS A 30 39.91 19.40 46.39
C LYS A 30 40.48 17.98 46.20
N ALA A 31 41.82 17.94 46.07
CA ALA A 31 42.65 16.98 46.80
C ALA A 31 44.08 17.52 47.03
N ALA A 32 44.56 17.31 48.26
CA ALA A 32 45.93 17.12 48.79
C ALA A 32 47.10 17.99 48.26
N LEU A 33 47.79 18.80 49.07
CA LEU A 33 48.65 18.47 50.23
C LEU A 33 49.91 17.67 49.85
N THR A 34 51.06 18.34 49.74
CA THR A 34 52.38 17.82 50.16
C THR A 34 53.41 18.95 50.35
N LYS A 35 54.09 18.93 51.52
CA LYS A 35 55.53 19.15 51.82
C LYS A 35 56.29 20.22 51.00
N GLY A 36 57.10 21.12 51.56
CA GLY A 36 57.94 21.11 52.77
C GLY A 36 59.16 22.03 52.49
N LYS A 37 60.08 22.15 53.46
CA LYS A 37 61.33 22.95 53.51
C LYS A 37 61.17 24.40 53.96
N ASP A 38 61.66 24.84 55.11
CA ASP A 38 63.00 24.78 55.75
C ASP A 38 63.73 26.13 55.59
N GLU A 39 64.42 26.50 56.68
CA GLU A 39 65.61 27.37 56.78
C GLU A 39 65.48 28.84 57.26
N GLY A 40 66.30 29.16 58.29
CA GLY A 40 66.83 30.50 58.63
C GLY A 40 66.20 31.16 59.86
N ALA A 41 66.65 31.01 61.11
CA ALA A 41 67.97 31.16 61.72
C ALA A 41 68.60 32.57 61.60
N ALA A 42 68.50 33.38 62.67
CA ALA A 42 69.45 34.41 63.13
C ALA A 42 68.95 34.94 64.50
N VAL A 43 69.43 34.48 65.66
CA VAL A 43 70.72 34.77 66.32
C VAL A 43 71.01 36.27 66.41
N VAL A 44 70.73 36.84 67.59
CA VAL A 44 71.36 38.10 68.05
C VAL A 44 71.93 37.85 69.44
N THR A 45 73.26 37.94 69.50
CA THR A 45 74.15 37.71 70.63
C THR A 45 74.34 38.95 71.50
N VAL A 46 74.47 38.66 72.80
CA VAL A 46 75.17 39.34 73.91
C VAL A 46 76.12 40.50 73.54
N GLY A 47 76.01 41.59 74.31
CA GLY A 47 77.05 42.60 74.51
C GLY A 47 76.87 43.33 75.85
N SER A 48 77.74 43.00 76.81
CA SER A 48 77.95 43.73 78.08
C SER A 48 78.40 45.17 77.84
N ASP A 49 78.08 46.09 78.76
CA ASP A 49 79.13 46.92 79.36
C ASP A 49 78.75 47.53 80.72
N MET A 50 79.80 47.74 81.50
CA MET A 50 79.84 48.05 82.94
C MET A 50 79.61 49.55 83.26
N SER A 51 79.24 49.81 84.53
CA SER A 51 79.86 50.80 85.43
C SER A 51 78.94 51.86 86.07
N SER A 52 78.76 51.69 87.39
CA SER A 52 78.91 52.70 88.46
C SER A 52 77.92 53.87 88.58
N GLN A 53 77.20 53.96 89.70
CA GLN A 53 77.53 54.86 90.82
C GLN A 53 76.49 54.77 91.95
N GLN A 54 76.99 54.76 93.18
CA GLN A 54 76.27 54.65 94.45
C GLN A 54 75.60 55.98 94.83
N GLY A 55 74.41 55.94 95.42
CA GLY A 55 73.86 57.08 96.17
C GLY A 55 72.41 56.93 96.62
N SER A 56 72.18 57.11 97.94
CA SER A 56 70.89 57.42 98.60
C SER A 56 69.92 56.27 98.87
N ALA A 57 70.05 55.65 100.05
CA ALA A 57 69.31 54.47 100.51
C ALA A 57 67.96 54.76 101.23
N GLU A 58 67.46 56.00 101.25
CA GLU A 58 66.15 56.35 101.86
C GLU A 58 65.11 56.87 100.84
N GLU A 59 65.52 57.16 99.59
CA GLU A 59 64.61 57.45 98.45
C GLU A 59 64.29 56.20 97.61
N THR A 60 65.12 55.17 97.67
CA THR A 60 64.96 53.93 96.88
C THR A 60 63.87 53.02 97.40
N GLU A 61 63.53 53.08 98.70
CA GLU A 61 62.45 52.28 99.29
C GLU A 61 61.07 52.84 98.90
N LYS A 62 60.91 54.17 98.87
CA LYS A 62 59.72 54.84 98.30
C LYS A 62 59.58 54.65 96.78
N LEU A 63 60.69 54.72 96.03
CA LEU A 63 60.70 54.42 94.60
C LEU A 63 60.46 52.93 94.30
N TYR A 64 60.83 52.02 95.22
CA TYR A 64 60.51 50.60 95.09
C TYR A 64 59.04 50.32 95.40
N GLU A 65 58.45 50.99 96.39
CA GLU A 65 57.01 50.90 96.66
C GLU A 65 56.20 51.52 95.52
N GLU A 66 56.53 52.73 95.03
CA GLU A 66 55.89 53.32 93.85
C GLU A 66 56.08 52.45 92.60
N ARG A 67 57.28 51.88 92.37
CA ARG A 67 57.51 50.97 91.24
C ARG A 67 56.74 49.65 91.40
N MET A 68 56.62 49.10 92.60
CA MET A 68 55.82 47.89 92.86
C MET A 68 54.32 48.16 92.72
N GLU A 69 53.86 49.35 93.11
CA GLU A 69 52.47 49.78 92.89
C GLU A 69 52.19 50.03 91.40
N ASP A 70 53.13 50.62 90.66
CA ASP A 70 53.06 50.82 89.21
C ASP A 70 53.13 49.49 88.46
N GLU A 71 54.01 48.56 88.84
CA GLU A 71 54.10 47.22 88.27
C GLU A 71 52.85 46.39 88.61
N SER A 72 52.31 46.51 89.82
CA SER A 72 51.03 45.91 90.23
C SER A 72 49.86 46.50 89.44
N TYR A 73 49.86 47.81 89.20
CA TYR A 73 48.86 48.49 88.39
C TYR A 73 48.97 48.07 86.92
N GLN A 74 50.18 48.02 86.35
CA GLN A 74 50.43 47.52 85.00
C GLN A 74 50.04 46.05 84.85
N ALA A 75 50.34 45.19 85.84
CA ALA A 75 49.93 43.80 85.85
C ALA A 75 48.41 43.64 85.92
N LYS A 76 47.72 44.45 86.73
CA LYS A 76 46.25 44.48 86.80
C LYS A 76 45.62 44.96 85.49
N GLN A 77 46.18 45.99 84.85
CA GLN A 77 45.74 46.48 83.54
C GLN A 77 45.96 45.42 82.45
N TYR A 78 47.11 44.73 82.48
CA TYR A 78 47.42 43.63 81.57
C TYR A 78 46.45 42.46 81.75
N LEU A 79 46.16 42.05 82.98
CA LEU A 79 45.17 41.02 83.29
C LEU A 79 43.76 41.42 82.84
N ARG A 80 43.36 42.67 83.07
CA ARG A 80 42.07 43.21 82.59
C ARG A 80 41.99 43.16 81.05
N GLY A 81 43.06 43.51 80.33
CA GLY A 81 43.13 43.37 78.88
C GLY A 81 43.04 41.91 78.39
N ILE A 82 43.63 40.96 79.12
CA ILE A 82 43.48 39.52 78.83
C ILE A 82 42.04 39.06 79.07
N GLU A 83 41.40 39.53 80.14
CA GLU A 83 40.00 39.19 80.45
C GLU A 83 39.03 39.80 79.42
N GLU A 84 39.26 41.04 78.99
CA GLU A 84 38.48 41.70 77.94
C GLU A 84 38.64 40.97 76.59
N THR A 85 39.86 40.60 76.21
CA THR A 85 40.08 39.83 74.97
C THR A 85 39.48 38.41 75.05
N ARG A 86 39.51 37.77 76.23
CA ARG A 86 38.80 36.50 76.46
C ARG A 86 37.28 36.66 76.39
N ALA A 87 36.74 37.75 76.93
CA ALA A 87 35.32 38.06 76.86
C ALA A 87 34.89 38.33 75.41
N GLN A 88 35.67 39.12 74.66
CA GLN A 88 35.44 39.37 73.23
C GLN A 88 35.50 38.07 72.42
N ARG A 89 36.46 37.17 72.68
CA ARG A 89 36.50 35.86 72.03
C ARG A 89 35.28 35.00 72.35
N ARG A 90 34.77 35.02 73.59
CA ARG A 90 33.53 34.29 73.95
C ARG A 90 32.32 34.83 73.19
N ILE A 91 32.21 36.15 73.06
CA ILE A 91 31.15 36.80 72.28
C ILE A 91 31.27 36.40 70.80
N GLN A 92 32.47 36.47 70.23
CA GLN A 92 32.71 36.06 68.84
C GLN A 92 32.34 34.59 68.60
N ILE A 93 32.78 33.68 69.48
CA ILE A 93 32.42 32.25 69.39
C ILE A 93 30.91 32.06 69.47
N GLN A 94 30.23 32.78 70.37
CA GLN A 94 28.78 32.71 70.52
C GLN A 94 28.06 33.24 69.27
N GLU A 95 28.52 34.35 68.70
CA GLU A 95 27.96 34.90 67.46
C GLU A 95 28.17 33.96 66.28
N GLU A 96 29.35 33.33 66.16
CA GLU A 96 29.63 32.33 65.13
C GLU A 96 28.72 31.10 65.28
N GLN A 97 28.52 30.62 66.51
CA GLN A 97 27.59 29.53 66.80
C GLN A 97 26.14 29.91 66.42
N ASN A 98 25.69 31.13 66.75
CA ASN A 98 24.36 31.60 66.38
C ASN A 98 24.21 31.73 64.85
N ARG A 99 25.22 32.26 64.14
CA ARG A 99 25.21 32.34 62.67
C ARG A 99 25.17 30.95 62.02
N GLN A 100 25.94 29.99 62.55
CA GLN A 100 25.90 28.61 62.07
C GLN A 100 24.52 27.99 62.29
N TRP A 101 23.94 28.18 63.47
CA TRP A 101 22.60 27.70 63.78
C TRP A 101 21.54 28.31 62.86
N GLU A 102 21.58 29.63 62.60
CA GLU A 102 20.66 30.28 61.65
C GLU A 102 20.82 29.77 60.22
N GLN A 103 22.06 29.53 59.77
CA GLN A 103 22.32 28.95 58.45
C GLN A 103 21.77 27.53 58.36
N GLU A 104 21.93 26.71 59.41
CA GLU A 104 21.33 25.37 59.45
C GLU A 104 19.81 25.41 59.42
N GLN A 105 19.17 26.36 60.13
CA GLN A 105 17.71 26.52 60.08
C GLN A 105 17.24 26.90 58.68
N ARG A 106 17.89 27.87 58.03
CA ARG A 106 17.55 28.24 56.65
C ARG A 106 17.72 27.07 55.69
N ARG A 107 18.80 26.29 55.85
CA ARG A 107 19.01 25.09 55.03
C ARG A 107 17.90 24.06 55.24
N ARG A 108 17.47 23.82 56.48
CA ARG A 108 16.35 22.92 56.79
C ARG A 108 15.03 23.41 56.21
N ASP A 109 14.76 24.71 56.28
CA ASP A 109 13.54 25.31 55.71
C ASP A 109 13.54 25.23 54.16
N GLU A 110 14.69 25.47 53.53
CA GLU A 110 14.85 25.32 52.08
C GLU A 110 14.72 23.86 51.64
N GLU A 111 15.33 22.93 52.37
CA GLU A 111 15.16 21.49 52.17
C GLU A 111 13.68 21.10 52.27
N ALA A 112 12.98 21.52 53.34
CA ALA A 112 11.56 21.26 53.54
C ALA A 112 10.68 21.82 52.41
N ARG A 113 10.93 23.07 51.96
CA ARG A 113 10.23 23.67 50.81
C ARG A 113 10.50 22.90 49.52
N SER A 114 11.74 22.44 49.32
CA SER A 114 12.12 21.67 48.14
C SER A 114 11.43 20.30 48.10
N GLU A 115 11.29 19.66 49.27
CA GLU A 115 10.56 18.41 49.42
C GLU A 115 9.05 18.60 49.19
N GLU A 116 8.48 19.68 49.72
CA GLU A 116 7.07 20.03 49.48
C GLU A 116 6.78 20.23 47.99
N LEU A 117 7.66 20.97 47.28
CA LEU A 117 7.54 21.15 45.83
C LEU A 117 7.69 19.84 45.05
N ARG A 118 8.59 18.94 45.47
CA ARG A 118 8.71 17.60 44.88
C ARG A 118 7.42 16.79 45.06
N ASN A 119 6.84 16.81 46.27
CA ASN A 119 5.59 16.12 46.57
C ASN A 119 4.41 16.69 45.77
N LEU A 120 4.32 18.01 45.60
CA LEU A 120 3.30 18.65 44.78
C LEU A 120 3.43 18.26 43.30
N ARG A 121 4.65 18.21 42.76
CA ARG A 121 4.91 17.76 41.39
C ARG A 121 4.53 16.30 41.19
N GLN A 122 4.83 15.43 42.15
CA GLN A 122 4.43 14.02 42.11
C GLN A 122 2.91 13.87 42.10
N ARG A 123 2.20 14.56 43.00
CA ARG A 123 0.71 14.54 43.03
C ARG A 123 0.08 15.08 41.75
N ALA A 124 0.66 16.13 41.17
CA ALA A 124 0.19 16.67 39.88
C ALA A 124 0.41 15.67 38.73
N ALA A 125 1.55 14.97 38.72
CA ALA A 125 1.82 13.93 37.73
C ALA A 125 0.88 12.72 37.89
N GLU A 126 0.58 12.31 39.12
CA GLU A 126 -0.41 11.24 39.40
C GLU A 126 -1.80 11.62 38.92
N ARG A 127 -2.30 12.82 39.25
CA ARG A 127 -3.60 13.31 38.75
C ARG A 127 -3.66 13.35 37.22
N LYS A 128 -2.57 13.71 36.56
CA LYS A 128 -2.49 13.70 35.09
C LYS A 128 -2.59 12.28 34.54
N ARG A 129 -1.87 11.32 35.14
CA ARG A 129 -1.96 9.89 34.76
C ARG A 129 -3.36 9.32 34.96
N GLU A 130 -4.00 9.62 36.09
CA GLU A 130 -5.37 9.21 36.37
C GLU A 130 -6.36 9.80 35.36
N ALA A 131 -6.18 11.07 34.97
CA ALA A 131 -7.02 11.70 33.95
C ALA A 131 -6.83 11.05 32.57
N GLU A 132 -5.59 10.78 32.17
CA GLU A 132 -5.27 10.07 30.93
C GLU A 132 -5.85 8.64 30.92
N GLU A 133 -5.79 7.93 32.04
CA GLU A 133 -6.38 6.59 32.18
C GLU A 133 -7.91 6.61 32.07
N ARG A 134 -8.57 7.61 32.66
CA ARG A 134 -10.03 7.81 32.51
C ARG A 134 -10.42 8.04 31.05
N VAL A 135 -9.67 8.86 30.32
CA VAL A 135 -9.91 9.09 28.89
C VAL A 135 -9.72 7.80 28.09
N ARG A 136 -8.65 7.04 28.35
CA ARG A 136 -8.42 5.72 27.70
C ARG A 136 -9.56 4.74 27.98
N LEU A 137 -10.03 4.65 29.21
CA LEU A 137 -11.17 3.78 29.57
C LEU A 137 -12.45 4.22 28.84
N GLN A 138 -12.72 5.52 28.78
CA GLN A 138 -13.88 6.06 28.07
C GLN A 138 -13.82 5.78 26.56
N GLU A 139 -12.64 5.85 25.95
CA GLU A 139 -12.43 5.48 24.55
C GLU A 139 -12.64 3.99 24.32
N GLN A 140 -12.12 3.13 25.21
CA GLN A 140 -12.36 1.68 25.15
C GLN A 140 -13.84 1.34 25.28
N GLU A 141 -14.58 2.00 26.17
CA GLU A 141 -16.03 1.82 26.27
C GLU A 141 -16.76 2.27 25.01
N ARG A 142 -16.37 3.42 24.43
CA ARG A 142 -16.92 3.89 23.14
C ARG A 142 -16.63 2.89 22.02
N GLN A 143 -15.44 2.31 21.99
CA GLN A 143 -15.09 1.25 21.03
C GLN A 143 -15.94 0.01 21.25
N ARG A 144 -16.06 -0.49 22.49
CA ARG A 144 -16.92 -1.62 22.82
C ARG A 144 -18.37 -1.39 22.41
N ARG A 145 -18.94 -0.21 22.68
CA ARG A 145 -20.30 0.14 22.24
C ARG A 145 -20.43 0.16 20.72
N ARG A 146 -19.43 0.65 19.99
CA ARG A 146 -19.41 0.60 18.51
C ARG A 146 -19.35 -0.85 18.01
N GLU A 147 -18.52 -1.69 18.61
CA GLU A 147 -18.42 -3.10 18.25
C GLU A 147 -19.70 -3.88 18.58
N GLU A 148 -20.32 -3.62 19.74
CA GLU A 148 -21.61 -4.19 20.13
C GLU A 148 -22.72 -3.74 19.18
N ALA A 149 -22.78 -2.46 18.84
CA ALA A 149 -23.73 -1.93 17.86
C ALA A 149 -23.53 -2.56 16.48
N LEU A 150 -22.28 -2.75 16.03
CA LEU A 150 -21.99 -3.46 14.78
C LEU A 150 -22.41 -4.92 14.87
N ARG A 151 -22.11 -5.63 15.97
CA ARG A 151 -22.55 -7.02 16.17
C ARG A 151 -24.07 -7.14 16.18
N GLU A 152 -24.77 -6.17 16.76
CA GLU A 152 -26.23 -6.13 16.77
C GLU A 152 -26.78 -5.85 15.37
N GLN A 153 -26.18 -4.92 14.63
CA GLN A 153 -26.50 -4.70 13.22
C GLN A 153 -26.31 -5.99 12.40
N TYR A 154 -25.17 -6.68 12.52
CA TYR A 154 -24.94 -7.95 11.85
C TYR A 154 -25.95 -9.02 12.28
N ARG A 155 -26.28 -9.13 13.58
CA ARG A 155 -27.32 -10.06 14.06
C ARG A 155 -28.68 -9.75 13.45
N LEU A 156 -29.05 -8.47 13.34
CA LEU A 156 -30.31 -8.04 12.72
C LEU A 156 -30.31 -8.28 11.21
N GLU A 157 -29.19 -8.04 10.53
CA GLU A 157 -29.03 -8.37 9.11
C GLU A 157 -29.10 -9.88 8.88
N ASP A 158 -28.44 -10.68 9.70
CA ASP A 158 -28.51 -12.14 9.66
C ASP A 158 -29.94 -12.63 9.92
N LEU A 159 -30.66 -12.05 10.89
CA LEU A 159 -32.07 -12.37 11.12
C LEU A 159 -32.96 -11.95 9.95
N ARG A 160 -32.68 -10.80 9.30
CA ARG A 160 -33.39 -10.37 8.08
C ARG A 160 -33.10 -11.29 6.91
N LEU A 161 -31.84 -11.71 6.74
CA LEU A 161 -31.42 -12.66 5.72
C LEU A 161 -32.00 -14.05 5.98
N TYR A 162 -32.00 -14.50 7.23
CA TYR A 162 -32.62 -15.75 7.66
C TYR A 162 -34.12 -15.73 7.45
N ASN A 163 -34.82 -14.66 7.84
CA ASN A 163 -36.26 -14.53 7.60
C ASN A 163 -36.56 -14.44 6.10
N ARG A 164 -35.77 -13.69 5.32
CA ARG A 164 -35.86 -13.66 3.85
C ARG A 164 -35.58 -15.03 3.24
N TRP A 165 -34.59 -15.75 3.75
CA TRP A 165 -34.22 -17.09 3.32
C TRP A 165 -35.27 -18.12 3.74
N LYS A 166 -35.91 -17.97 4.89
CA LYS A 166 -36.98 -18.83 5.40
C LYS A 166 -38.25 -18.63 4.59
N THR A 167 -38.67 -17.37 4.38
CA THR A 167 -39.76 -17.05 3.46
C THR A 167 -39.46 -17.47 2.03
N ALA A 168 -38.17 -17.40 1.62
CA ALA A 168 -37.75 -17.95 0.35
C ALA A 168 -37.86 -19.48 0.38
N CYS A 169 -37.29 -20.19 1.35
CA CYS A 169 -37.33 -21.66 1.51
C CYS A 169 -38.73 -22.24 1.50
N ASP A 170 -39.66 -21.59 2.19
CA ASP A 170 -41.08 -21.93 2.17
C ASP A 170 -41.71 -21.71 0.78
N SER A 171 -41.09 -20.90 -0.09
CA SER A 171 -41.41 -20.70 -1.52
C SER A 171 -40.38 -21.30 -2.50
N VAL A 172 -39.38 -22.09 -2.05
CA VAL A 172 -38.13 -22.45 -2.78
C VAL A 172 -37.97 -23.95 -2.97
N PHE A 173 -38.90 -24.74 -2.44
CA PHE A 173 -39.15 -26.08 -2.98
C PHE A 173 -39.74 -26.06 -4.41
N ASP A 174 -39.80 -24.88 -5.05
CA ASP A 174 -39.71 -24.79 -6.51
C ASP A 174 -38.26 -25.02 -7.00
N ALA A 175 -38.05 -26.10 -7.74
CA ALA A 175 -36.79 -26.64 -8.25
C ALA A 175 -35.88 -25.70 -9.09
N GLY A 176 -36.20 -24.40 -9.19
CA GLY A 176 -35.45 -23.38 -9.92
C GLY A 176 -34.58 -22.45 -9.06
N SER A 177 -34.63 -22.54 -7.73
CA SER A 177 -34.01 -21.52 -6.86
C SER A 177 -32.56 -21.86 -6.46
N GLY A 178 -31.68 -20.86 -6.39
CA GLY A 178 -30.25 -21.03 -6.08
C GLY A 178 -29.93 -21.58 -4.67
N ALA A 179 -30.93 -21.77 -3.80
CA ALA A 179 -30.75 -22.18 -2.41
C ALA A 179 -30.23 -23.62 -2.27
N HIS A 180 -30.80 -24.58 -3.01
CA HIS A 180 -30.31 -25.98 -3.00
C HIS A 180 -28.84 -26.05 -3.41
N ARG A 181 -28.42 -25.21 -4.36
CA ARG A 181 -27.03 -25.14 -4.82
C ARG A 181 -26.10 -24.63 -3.72
N ILE A 182 -26.53 -23.67 -2.91
CA ILE A 182 -25.76 -23.17 -1.78
C ILE A 182 -25.62 -24.26 -0.71
N ALA A 183 -26.73 -24.92 -0.35
CA ALA A 183 -26.73 -26.04 0.60
C ALA A 183 -25.82 -27.18 0.14
N ALA A 184 -25.88 -27.58 -1.14
CA ALA A 184 -25.02 -28.60 -1.72
C ALA A 184 -23.53 -28.21 -1.66
N ILE A 185 -23.18 -26.94 -1.92
CA ILE A 185 -21.80 -26.46 -1.80
C ILE A 185 -21.33 -26.47 -0.35
N ALA A 186 -22.19 -26.09 0.60
CA ALA A 186 -21.87 -26.12 2.03
C ALA A 186 -21.60 -27.57 2.48
N LEU A 187 -22.51 -28.50 2.17
CA LEU A 187 -22.38 -29.91 2.50
C LEU A 187 -21.13 -30.53 1.87
N TYR A 188 -20.86 -30.23 0.60
CA TYR A 188 -19.64 -30.67 -0.09
C TYR A 188 -18.37 -30.19 0.63
N ARG A 189 -18.34 -28.94 1.11
CA ARG A 189 -17.19 -28.39 1.85
C ARG A 189 -17.02 -29.04 3.22
N VAL A 190 -18.12 -29.26 3.94
CA VAL A 190 -18.10 -29.93 5.25
C VAL A 190 -17.55 -31.34 5.09
N LEU A 191 -18.13 -32.15 4.19
CA LEU A 191 -17.67 -33.52 3.93
C LEU A 191 -16.18 -33.58 3.56
N LEU A 192 -15.71 -32.72 2.65
CA LEU A 192 -14.29 -32.70 2.29
C LEU A 192 -13.37 -32.26 3.42
N THR A 193 -13.85 -31.38 4.31
CA THR A 193 -13.08 -30.92 5.46
C THR A 193 -12.98 -32.05 6.49
N GLN A 194 -14.09 -32.72 6.79
CA GLN A 194 -14.09 -33.85 7.72
C GLN A 194 -13.25 -35.04 7.21
N CYS A 195 -13.30 -35.32 5.90
CA CYS A 195 -12.43 -36.34 5.30
C CYS A 195 -10.92 -36.03 5.45
N ARG A 196 -10.52 -34.76 5.67
CA ARG A 196 -9.12 -34.38 5.91
C ARG A 196 -8.73 -34.53 7.38
N VAL A 197 -9.63 -34.13 8.27
CA VAL A 197 -9.43 -34.11 9.73
C VAL A 197 -9.49 -35.51 10.33
N PHE A 198 -10.14 -36.46 9.65
CA PHE A 198 -10.31 -37.83 10.12
C PHE A 198 -9.02 -38.47 10.68
N PRO A 199 -8.95 -38.74 12.00
CA PRO A 199 -7.79 -39.35 12.62
C PRO A 199 -7.73 -40.86 12.36
N GLY A 200 -6.53 -41.41 12.15
CA GLY A 200 -6.33 -42.86 12.03
C GLY A 200 -6.49 -43.48 10.63
N LEU A 201 -6.91 -42.71 9.61
CA LEU A 201 -6.87 -43.17 8.21
C LEU A 201 -5.51 -42.87 7.57
N GLU A 202 -5.01 -43.80 6.77
CA GLU A 202 -3.84 -43.59 5.91
C GLU A 202 -4.10 -42.50 4.85
N LEU A 203 -3.06 -41.78 4.45
CA LEU A 203 -3.20 -40.64 3.51
C LEU A 203 -3.90 -41.04 2.21
N HIS A 204 -3.58 -42.22 1.66
CA HIS A 204 -4.19 -42.74 0.44
C HIS A 204 -5.70 -42.99 0.60
N GLN A 205 -6.14 -43.54 1.73
CA GLN A 205 -7.56 -43.81 2.01
C GLN A 205 -8.34 -42.50 2.18
N ARG A 206 -7.73 -41.46 2.76
CA ARG A 206 -8.35 -40.13 2.84
C ARG A 206 -8.58 -39.53 1.45
N HIS A 207 -7.63 -39.72 0.52
CA HIS A 207 -7.79 -39.30 -0.87
C HIS A 207 -8.88 -40.09 -1.58
N GLU A 208 -8.95 -41.40 -1.40
CA GLU A 208 -10.02 -42.25 -1.94
C GLU A 208 -11.40 -41.78 -1.45
N LEU A 209 -11.53 -41.50 -0.15
CA LEU A 209 -12.78 -41.02 0.45
C LEU A 209 -13.20 -39.66 -0.12
N GLN A 210 -12.26 -38.71 -0.23
CA GLN A 210 -12.52 -37.41 -0.88
C GLN A 210 -12.95 -37.58 -2.34
N ASN A 211 -12.38 -38.55 -3.06
CA ASN A 211 -12.71 -38.82 -4.44
C ASN A 211 -14.10 -39.44 -4.59
N ILE A 212 -14.49 -40.32 -3.67
CA ILE A 212 -15.85 -40.84 -3.59
C ILE A 212 -16.83 -39.67 -3.42
N VAL A 213 -16.60 -38.77 -2.47
CA VAL A 213 -17.44 -37.58 -2.27
C VAL A 213 -17.50 -36.73 -3.54
N ARG A 214 -16.36 -36.38 -4.15
CA ARG A 214 -16.32 -35.59 -5.39
C ARG A 214 -17.09 -36.24 -6.54
N ASN A 215 -16.94 -37.55 -6.71
CA ASN A 215 -17.60 -38.30 -7.76
C ASN A 215 -19.12 -38.39 -7.54
N ARG A 216 -19.58 -38.55 -6.28
CA ARG A 216 -21.01 -38.53 -5.94
C ARG A 216 -21.65 -37.18 -6.23
N PHE A 217 -21.05 -36.08 -5.78
CA PHE A 217 -21.55 -34.73 -6.09
C PHE A 217 -21.51 -34.42 -7.60
N LYS A 218 -20.54 -34.99 -8.34
CA LYS A 218 -20.49 -34.87 -9.80
C LYS A 218 -21.62 -35.63 -10.48
N GLN A 219 -21.97 -36.83 -10.00
CA GLN A 219 -23.10 -37.62 -10.50
C GLN A 219 -24.43 -36.91 -10.24
N ALA A 220 -24.62 -36.37 -9.04
CA ALA A 220 -25.84 -35.66 -8.65
C ALA A 220 -25.97 -34.23 -9.23
N ARG A 221 -24.99 -33.75 -10.03
CA ARG A 221 -24.95 -32.37 -10.54
C ARG A 221 -26.17 -31.98 -11.38
N HIS A 222 -26.74 -32.94 -12.09
CA HIS A 222 -27.87 -32.73 -12.99
C HIS A 222 -29.20 -33.20 -12.40
N THR A 223 -29.19 -33.62 -11.13
CA THR A 223 -30.41 -33.97 -10.40
C THR A 223 -31.17 -32.68 -10.09
N THR A 224 -32.32 -32.49 -10.73
CA THR A 224 -33.20 -31.34 -10.53
C THR A 224 -34.49 -31.69 -9.79
N SER A 225 -34.76 -32.98 -9.60
CA SER A 225 -35.97 -33.44 -8.93
C SER A 225 -35.83 -33.31 -7.41
N GLU A 226 -36.77 -32.57 -6.82
CA GLU A 226 -36.82 -32.28 -5.39
C GLU A 226 -36.77 -33.54 -4.52
N ARG A 227 -37.56 -34.57 -4.85
CA ARG A 227 -37.59 -35.83 -4.10
C ARG A 227 -36.21 -36.49 -4.03
N TRP A 228 -35.48 -36.49 -5.15
CA TRP A 228 -34.13 -37.05 -5.20
C TRP A 228 -33.13 -36.18 -4.47
N LEU A 229 -33.23 -34.85 -4.60
CA LEU A 229 -32.38 -33.92 -3.85
C LEU A 229 -32.56 -34.11 -2.35
N ARG A 230 -33.79 -34.26 -1.85
CA ARG A 230 -34.07 -34.49 -0.43
C ARG A 230 -33.39 -35.76 0.08
N LEU A 231 -33.54 -36.88 -0.65
CA LEU A 231 -32.88 -38.14 -0.30
C LEU A 231 -31.35 -38.03 -0.33
N ASP A 232 -30.79 -37.35 -1.33
CA ASP A 232 -29.35 -37.10 -1.45
C ASP A 232 -28.82 -36.22 -0.30
N PHE A 233 -29.60 -35.22 0.12
CA PHE A 233 -29.26 -34.38 1.27
C PHE A 233 -29.33 -35.14 2.59
N GLU A 234 -30.41 -35.90 2.83
CA GLU A 234 -30.57 -36.75 4.02
C GLU A 234 -29.39 -37.72 4.14
N ALA A 235 -29.08 -38.46 3.08
CA ALA A 235 -27.92 -39.36 3.05
C ALA A 235 -26.58 -38.63 3.24
N GLY A 236 -26.47 -37.40 2.73
CA GLY A 236 -25.28 -36.58 2.88
C GLY A 236 -25.09 -36.05 4.31
N TYR A 237 -26.17 -35.71 5.02
CA TYR A 237 -26.13 -35.33 6.44
C TYR A 237 -25.82 -36.54 7.33
N GLU A 238 -26.42 -37.71 7.07
CA GLU A 238 -26.06 -38.95 7.76
C GLU A 238 -24.57 -39.29 7.60
N ALA A 239 -24.01 -39.06 6.40
CA ALA A 239 -22.58 -39.26 6.17
C ALA A 239 -21.71 -38.29 6.97
N VAL A 240 -22.16 -37.04 7.18
CA VAL A 240 -21.47 -36.08 8.07
C VAL A 240 -21.52 -36.58 9.51
N ASP A 241 -22.67 -37.05 9.98
CA ASP A 241 -22.82 -37.54 11.36
C ASP A 241 -21.90 -38.73 11.65
N HIS A 242 -21.77 -39.67 10.71
CA HIS A 242 -20.82 -40.77 10.84
C HIS A 242 -19.36 -40.31 10.84
N LEU A 243 -19.01 -39.30 10.03
CA LEU A 243 -17.66 -38.74 10.00
C LEU A 243 -17.34 -38.00 11.30
N ASP A 244 -18.26 -37.18 11.81
CA ASP A 244 -18.08 -36.42 13.05
C ASP A 244 -18.01 -37.36 14.26
N ALA A 245 -18.85 -38.39 14.31
CA ALA A 245 -18.79 -39.42 15.35
C ALA A 245 -17.46 -40.19 15.33
N ALA A 246 -16.92 -40.49 14.16
CA ALA A 246 -15.62 -41.13 14.04
C ALA A 246 -14.46 -40.19 14.43
N ILE A 247 -14.55 -38.91 14.11
CA ILE A 247 -13.59 -37.88 14.57
C ILE A 247 -13.64 -37.75 16.10
N ALA A 248 -14.82 -37.86 16.70
CA ALA A 248 -15.01 -37.89 18.15
C ALA A 248 -14.50 -39.18 18.82
N GLY A 249 -14.04 -40.17 18.05
CA GLY A 249 -13.44 -41.41 18.55
C GLY A 249 -14.37 -42.63 18.59
N SER A 250 -15.51 -42.61 17.91
CA SER A 250 -16.39 -43.78 17.80
C SER A 250 -15.82 -44.83 16.84
N ASP A 251 -15.36 -45.96 17.37
CA ASP A 251 -14.84 -47.09 16.58
C ASP A 251 -15.88 -47.68 15.63
N ALA A 252 -17.16 -47.74 16.04
CA ALA A 252 -18.24 -48.28 15.22
C ALA A 252 -18.46 -47.46 13.93
N SER A 253 -18.44 -46.12 14.04
CA SER A 253 -18.55 -45.23 12.88
C SER A 253 -17.31 -45.31 11.99
N ARG A 254 -16.13 -45.47 12.59
CA ARG A 254 -14.89 -45.67 11.85
C ARG A 254 -14.92 -46.95 11.03
N ASP A 255 -15.30 -48.06 11.64
CA ASP A 255 -15.36 -49.37 10.98
C ASP A 255 -16.42 -49.37 9.87
N TYR A 256 -17.55 -48.70 10.07
CA TYR A 256 -18.57 -48.50 9.04
C TYR A 256 -18.00 -47.77 7.81
N ILE A 257 -17.25 -46.69 8.00
CA ILE A 257 -16.63 -45.94 6.90
C ILE A 257 -15.57 -46.80 6.18
N LEU A 258 -14.78 -47.57 6.91
CA LEU A 258 -13.78 -48.49 6.33
C LEU A 258 -14.45 -49.60 5.50
N GLN A 259 -15.54 -50.19 6.00
CA GLN A 259 -16.34 -51.16 5.25
C GLN A 259 -16.94 -50.54 3.99
N LEU A 260 -17.44 -49.29 4.08
CA LEU A 260 -17.97 -48.57 2.94
C LEU A 260 -16.89 -48.29 1.88
N LEU A 261 -15.68 -47.91 2.32
CA LEU A 261 -14.53 -47.69 1.46
C LEU A 261 -14.05 -49.00 0.82
N ALA A 262 -14.07 -50.12 1.54
CA ALA A 262 -13.75 -51.43 1.00
C ALA A 262 -14.78 -51.89 -0.07
N ARG A 263 -16.06 -51.62 0.16
CA ARG A 263 -17.16 -51.95 -0.77
C ARG A 263 -17.20 -51.05 -2.01
N ALA A 264 -16.63 -49.84 -1.94
CA ALA A 264 -16.70 -48.89 -3.04
C ALA A 264 -15.90 -49.37 -4.28
N PRO A 265 -16.47 -49.29 -5.49
CA PRO A 265 -15.77 -49.73 -6.71
C PRO A 265 -14.56 -48.85 -7.02
N ALA A 266 -13.47 -49.46 -7.53
CA ALA A 266 -12.20 -48.78 -7.82
C ALA A 266 -12.35 -47.53 -8.71
N LYS A 267 -13.30 -47.53 -9.65
CA LYS A 267 -13.58 -46.38 -10.53
C LYS A 267 -14.00 -45.11 -9.78
N VAL A 268 -14.62 -45.25 -8.61
CA VAL A 268 -15.13 -44.12 -7.80
C VAL A 268 -14.05 -43.59 -6.84
N LYS A 269 -13.03 -44.40 -6.55
CA LYS A 269 -11.87 -44.05 -5.72
C LYS A 269 -10.83 -43.21 -6.46
N GLN A 270 -10.77 -43.36 -7.79
CA GLN A 270 -9.87 -42.59 -8.65
C GLN A 270 -10.28 -41.11 -8.69
N ASP A 271 -9.28 -40.24 -8.84
CA ASP A 271 -9.50 -38.81 -9.02
C ASP A 271 -10.46 -38.58 -10.20
N PRO A 272 -11.49 -37.72 -10.04
CA PRO A 272 -12.35 -37.37 -11.15
C PRO A 272 -11.47 -36.80 -12.27
N PRO A 273 -11.64 -37.23 -13.55
CA PRO A 273 -10.88 -36.64 -14.64
C PRO A 273 -11.14 -35.14 -14.63
N VAL A 274 -10.06 -34.36 -14.44
CA VAL A 274 -10.13 -32.90 -14.34
C VAL A 274 -10.51 -32.38 -15.72
N VAL A 275 -11.81 -32.27 -15.98
CA VAL A 275 -12.33 -31.55 -17.14
C VAL A 275 -12.06 -30.07 -16.89
N ARG A 276 -10.84 -29.63 -17.22
CA ARG A 276 -10.43 -28.23 -17.13
C ARG A 276 -11.46 -27.39 -17.88
N THR A 277 -12.08 -26.45 -17.19
CA THR A 277 -13.08 -25.58 -17.82
C THR A 277 -12.45 -24.86 -19.02
N LYS A 278 -13.22 -24.57 -20.09
CA LYS A 278 -12.73 -23.79 -21.24
C LYS A 278 -12.05 -22.48 -20.80
N ARG A 279 -12.49 -21.89 -19.69
CA ARG A 279 -11.88 -20.69 -19.06
C ARG A 279 -10.49 -20.98 -18.49
N GLN A 280 -10.31 -22.04 -17.72
CA GLN A 280 -8.99 -22.45 -17.21
C GLN A 280 -8.04 -22.86 -18.34
N GLN A 281 -8.55 -23.56 -19.35
CA GLN A 281 -7.78 -23.86 -20.56
C GLN A 281 -7.33 -22.58 -21.29
N ARG A 282 -8.20 -21.57 -21.40
CA ARG A 282 -7.85 -20.26 -21.97
C ARG A 282 -6.81 -19.50 -21.13
N LEU A 283 -6.89 -19.56 -19.80
CA LEU A 283 -5.91 -18.93 -18.91
C LEU A 283 -4.54 -19.62 -19.00
N LEU A 284 -4.50 -20.95 -19.01
CA LEU A 284 -3.27 -21.69 -19.28
C LEU A 284 -2.71 -21.34 -20.66
N LYS A 285 -3.54 -21.31 -21.72
CA LYS A 285 -3.12 -20.85 -23.06
C LYS A 285 -2.63 -19.40 -23.10
N ARG A 286 -3.06 -18.56 -22.15
CA ARG A 286 -2.63 -17.16 -22.01
C ARG A 286 -1.31 -17.06 -21.29
N ASN A 287 -1.09 -17.89 -20.26
CA ASN A 287 0.15 -17.93 -19.49
C ASN A 287 1.28 -18.63 -20.31
N CYS A 288 0.97 -19.68 -21.06
CA CYS A 288 1.92 -20.31 -22.00
C CYS A 288 2.31 -19.40 -23.17
N ARG A 289 1.66 -18.24 -23.34
CA ARG A 289 2.04 -17.21 -24.32
C ARG A 289 2.89 -16.09 -23.72
N GLN A 290 3.09 -16.07 -22.40
CA GLN A 290 3.86 -15.03 -21.71
C GLN A 290 5.33 -15.43 -21.49
N ASP A 291 5.65 -16.72 -21.54
CA ASP A 291 7.00 -17.24 -21.26
C ASP A 291 7.82 -17.61 -22.52
N GLU A 292 7.23 -17.56 -23.71
CA GLU A 292 8.00 -17.58 -24.95
C GLU A 292 8.56 -16.17 -25.19
N PRO A 293 9.89 -15.99 -25.32
CA PRO A 293 10.48 -14.69 -25.62
C PRO A 293 9.94 -14.23 -26.97
N ALA A 294 8.95 -13.35 -26.92
CA ALA A 294 8.28 -12.80 -28.09
C ALA A 294 9.27 -12.17 -29.09
N GLU A 295 10.51 -11.89 -28.69
CA GLU A 295 11.57 -11.33 -29.53
C GLU A 295 12.04 -12.25 -30.67
N SER A 296 11.89 -13.58 -30.60
CA SER A 296 12.38 -14.46 -31.68
C SER A 296 11.43 -14.55 -32.88
N GLU A 297 10.11 -14.45 -32.67
CA GLU A 297 9.11 -14.63 -33.74
C GLU A 297 8.93 -13.35 -34.61
N TRP A 298 9.40 -12.18 -34.15
CA TRP A 298 9.33 -10.93 -34.93
C TRP A 298 10.51 -10.71 -35.89
N GLN A 299 11.57 -11.53 -35.84
CA GLN A 299 12.79 -11.31 -36.64
C GLN A 299 12.67 -11.81 -38.09
N ASP A 300 11.78 -12.78 -38.36
CA ASP A 300 11.63 -13.39 -39.69
C ASP A 300 10.54 -12.75 -40.57
N HIS A 301 9.90 -11.68 -40.10
CA HIS A 301 8.90 -10.97 -40.90
C HIS A 301 9.56 -9.79 -41.63
N PRO A 302 9.44 -9.69 -42.97
CA PRO A 302 9.91 -8.51 -43.67
C PRO A 302 9.27 -7.25 -43.06
N PRO A 303 10.02 -6.15 -42.92
CA PRO A 303 9.54 -4.95 -42.24
C PRO A 303 8.19 -4.52 -42.84
N ARG A 304 7.19 -4.36 -41.97
CA ARG A 304 5.85 -3.93 -42.38
C ARG A 304 5.95 -2.53 -42.94
N ARG A 305 5.79 -2.40 -44.26
CA ARG A 305 5.79 -1.10 -44.96
C ARG A 305 4.72 -0.18 -44.38
N SER A 306 5.05 1.10 -44.25
CA SER A 306 4.09 2.08 -43.78
C SER A 306 2.92 2.19 -44.75
N ILE A 307 1.71 2.35 -44.21
CA ILE A 307 0.50 2.60 -45.03
C ILE A 307 0.67 3.88 -45.86
N LEU A 308 1.50 4.81 -45.40
CA LEU A 308 1.77 6.09 -46.04
C LEU A 308 2.71 6.02 -47.25
N GLU A 309 3.40 4.89 -47.49
CA GLU A 309 4.27 4.69 -48.65
C GLU A 309 3.50 4.36 -49.95
N ARG A 310 2.16 4.39 -49.92
CA ARG A 310 1.30 4.18 -51.08
C ARG A 310 1.17 5.47 -51.89
N PRO A 311 0.97 5.40 -53.22
CA PRO A 311 0.64 4.22 -54.04
C PRO A 311 1.83 3.31 -54.37
N LEU A 312 1.57 2.00 -54.50
CA LEU A 312 2.59 1.01 -54.90
C LEU A 312 2.67 0.87 -56.43
N PRO A 313 3.86 0.58 -57.02
CA PRO A 313 3.98 0.25 -58.44
C PRO A 313 3.32 -1.11 -58.76
N LEU A 314 2.93 -1.30 -60.03
CA LEU A 314 2.23 -2.50 -60.54
C LEU A 314 2.96 -3.81 -60.21
N ASP A 315 4.29 -3.85 -60.36
CA ASP A 315 5.11 -5.05 -60.12
C ASP A 315 5.05 -5.54 -58.68
N ARG A 316 4.68 -4.67 -57.74
CA ARG A 316 4.58 -4.98 -56.31
C ARG A 316 3.14 -5.26 -55.86
N LEU A 317 2.16 -5.16 -56.76
CA LEU A 317 0.75 -5.42 -56.47
C LEU A 317 0.40 -6.88 -56.79
N SER A 318 -0.35 -7.51 -55.90
CA SER A 318 -0.94 -8.83 -56.15
C SER A 318 -2.24 -8.67 -56.93
N GLY A 319 -2.13 -8.54 -58.25
CA GLY A 319 -3.27 -8.44 -59.18
C GLY A 319 -3.72 -7.00 -59.45
N ARG A 320 -5.00 -6.82 -59.77
CA ARG A 320 -5.56 -5.51 -60.11
C ARG A 320 -5.48 -4.55 -58.92
N ARG A 321 -5.07 -3.31 -59.17
CA ARG A 321 -5.07 -2.25 -58.16
C ARG A 321 -6.47 -2.09 -57.56
N HIS A 322 -6.53 -1.96 -56.24
CA HIS A 322 -7.77 -1.72 -55.50
C HIS A 322 -7.63 -0.41 -54.74
N VAL A 323 -8.55 0.53 -54.97
CA VAL A 323 -8.57 1.84 -54.29
C VAL A 323 -8.96 1.63 -52.82
N PRO A 324 -8.09 1.95 -51.84
CA PRO A 324 -8.44 1.84 -50.43
C PRO A 324 -9.63 2.73 -50.07
N VAL A 325 -10.40 2.31 -49.07
CA VAL A 325 -11.55 3.09 -48.58
C VAL A 325 -11.14 3.78 -47.28
N LEU A 326 -11.07 5.11 -47.31
CA LEU A 326 -10.95 5.92 -46.10
C LEU A 326 -12.32 5.99 -45.41
N PHE A 327 -12.35 5.66 -44.12
CA PHE A 327 -13.56 5.80 -43.31
C PHE A 327 -13.21 6.36 -41.93
N ASN A 328 -14.19 6.99 -41.29
CA ASN A 328 -14.04 7.57 -39.96
C ASN A 328 -14.63 6.62 -38.90
N ALA A 329 -13.78 6.08 -38.03
CA ALA A 329 -14.18 5.27 -36.88
C ALA A 329 -14.27 6.14 -35.62
N GLN A 330 -15.41 6.83 -35.42
CA GLN A 330 -15.67 7.69 -34.25
C GLN A 330 -14.59 8.77 -33.99
N GLY A 331 -14.05 9.38 -35.06
CA GLY A 331 -13.02 10.40 -35.01
C GLY A 331 -11.60 9.88 -35.26
N ILE A 332 -11.44 8.58 -35.53
CA ILE A 332 -10.16 7.96 -35.92
C ILE A 332 -10.21 7.72 -37.44
N PRO A 333 -9.37 8.38 -38.25
CA PRO A 333 -9.29 8.09 -39.68
C PRO A 333 -8.63 6.73 -39.88
N VAL A 334 -9.28 5.87 -40.66
CA VAL A 334 -8.77 4.54 -40.94
C VAL A 334 -8.84 4.26 -42.42
N LEU A 335 -7.70 3.86 -42.98
CA LEU A 335 -7.60 3.41 -44.36
C LEU A 335 -7.77 1.88 -44.43
N ARG A 336 -8.85 1.42 -45.07
CA ARG A 336 -9.11 -0.01 -45.27
C ARG A 336 -8.67 -0.45 -46.66
N ILE A 337 -7.66 -1.30 -46.71
CA ILE A 337 -7.08 -1.80 -47.96
C ILE A 337 -7.83 -3.05 -48.49
N LYS A 338 -8.13 -4.03 -47.63
CA LYS A 338 -8.79 -5.30 -48.01
C LYS A 338 -10.02 -5.58 -47.11
N LYS A 339 -10.93 -6.43 -47.61
CA LYS A 339 -12.01 -7.07 -46.84
C LYS A 339 -11.69 -8.58 -46.71
N PRO A 340 -11.96 -9.23 -45.57
CA PRO A 340 -12.43 -8.68 -44.29
C PRO A 340 -11.38 -7.77 -43.62
N GLN A 341 -11.79 -6.99 -42.61
CA GLN A 341 -10.87 -6.09 -41.89
C GLN A 341 -9.78 -6.92 -41.18
N PRO A 342 -8.50 -6.57 -41.28
CA PRO A 342 -7.46 -7.30 -40.59
C PRO A 342 -7.63 -7.15 -39.07
N HIS A 343 -7.49 -8.26 -38.33
CA HIS A 343 -7.69 -8.29 -36.88
C HIS A 343 -6.84 -7.26 -36.14
N ALA A 344 -5.59 -7.04 -36.56
CA ALA A 344 -4.70 -6.04 -35.98
C ALA A 344 -5.28 -4.61 -36.06
N LEU A 345 -5.91 -4.27 -37.19
CA LEU A 345 -6.54 -2.96 -37.37
C LEU A 345 -7.80 -2.83 -36.51
N SER A 346 -8.62 -3.87 -36.43
CA SER A 346 -9.79 -3.90 -35.55
C SER A 346 -9.38 -3.75 -34.07
N ALA A 347 -8.28 -4.40 -33.66
CA ALA A 347 -7.73 -4.28 -32.31
C ALA A 347 -7.26 -2.84 -32.03
N TYR A 348 -6.49 -2.24 -32.95
CA TYR A 348 -6.05 -0.85 -32.86
C TYR A 348 -7.21 0.13 -32.68
N ILE A 349 -8.29 0.00 -33.48
CA ILE A 349 -9.48 0.85 -33.36
C ILE A 349 -10.13 0.70 -31.99
N LYS A 350 -10.28 -0.54 -31.49
CA LYS A 350 -10.85 -0.79 -30.17
C LYS A 350 -10.02 -0.17 -29.05
N ASP A 351 -8.70 -0.29 -29.12
CA ASP A 351 -7.81 0.27 -28.09
C ASP A 351 -7.82 1.79 -28.10
N ARG A 352 -7.83 2.42 -29.28
CA ARG A 352 -8.01 3.87 -29.42
C ARG A 352 -9.36 4.34 -28.90
N LEU A 353 -10.43 3.60 -29.20
CA LEU A 353 -11.76 3.93 -28.70
C LEU A 353 -11.84 3.85 -27.17
N LYS A 354 -11.26 2.81 -26.56
CA LYS A 354 -11.16 2.70 -25.10
C LYS A 354 -10.39 3.87 -24.50
N LYS A 355 -9.28 4.30 -25.12
CA LYS A 355 -8.50 5.45 -24.65
C LYS A 355 -9.33 6.73 -24.67
N LYS A 356 -10.10 6.95 -25.74
CA LYS A 356 -11.01 8.10 -25.88
C LYS A 356 -12.16 8.05 -24.88
N GLN A 357 -12.72 6.87 -24.63
CA GLN A 357 -13.72 6.69 -23.58
C GLN A 357 -13.14 7.08 -22.21
N LYS A 358 -11.95 6.57 -21.87
CA LYS A 358 -11.26 6.93 -20.62
C LYS A 358 -11.03 8.44 -20.48
N GLN A 359 -10.59 9.12 -21.54
CA GLN A 359 -10.44 10.58 -21.52
C GLN A 359 -11.77 11.29 -21.25
N THR A 360 -12.85 10.82 -21.89
CA THR A 360 -14.21 11.35 -21.71
C THR A 360 -14.71 11.14 -20.28
N ASP A 361 -14.50 9.94 -19.73
CA ASP A 361 -14.84 9.62 -18.34
C ASP A 361 -14.04 10.48 -17.36
N THR A 362 -12.75 10.71 -17.63
CA THR A 362 -11.92 11.63 -16.83
C THR A 362 -12.46 13.05 -16.85
N ARG A 363 -12.94 13.54 -18.00
CA ARG A 363 -13.57 14.86 -18.08
C ARG A 363 -14.82 14.93 -17.19
N TYR A 364 -15.74 13.98 -17.32
CA TYR A 364 -16.95 13.94 -16.49
C TYR A 364 -16.62 13.85 -14.99
N ARG A 365 -15.57 13.10 -14.63
CA ARG A 365 -15.09 13.03 -13.25
C ARG A 365 -14.56 14.38 -12.77
N LEU A 366 -13.74 15.05 -13.58
CA LEU A 366 -13.20 16.38 -13.25
C LEU A 366 -14.30 17.45 -13.15
N ASP A 367 -15.38 17.34 -13.94
CA ASP A 367 -16.54 18.24 -13.84
C ASP A 367 -17.22 18.10 -12.48
N ALA A 368 -17.40 16.86 -11.98
CA ALA A 368 -17.93 16.62 -10.64
C ALA A 368 -16.96 17.04 -9.52
N GLU A 369 -15.65 16.81 -9.70
CA GLU A 369 -14.61 17.25 -8.76
C GLU A 369 -14.54 18.78 -8.66
N LEU A 370 -14.87 19.52 -9.73
CA LEU A 370 -14.89 20.98 -9.73
C LEU A 370 -15.98 21.55 -8.81
N GLU A 371 -17.15 20.92 -8.76
CA GLU A 371 -18.23 21.34 -7.85
C GLU A 371 -17.82 21.16 -6.38
N LEU A 372 -17.16 20.04 -6.06
CA LEU A 372 -16.63 19.78 -4.73
C LEU A 372 -15.51 20.76 -4.37
N ALA A 373 -14.58 21.00 -5.30
CA ALA A 373 -13.47 21.94 -5.09
C ALA A 373 -13.96 23.35 -4.72
N ARG A 374 -15.02 23.83 -5.37
CA ARG A 374 -15.65 25.12 -5.03
C ARG A 374 -16.21 25.15 -3.61
N THR A 375 -16.79 24.04 -3.15
CA THR A 375 -17.30 23.96 -1.78
C THR A 375 -16.18 23.91 -0.75
N GLU A 376 -15.06 23.25 -1.07
CA GLU A 376 -13.87 23.22 -0.22
C GLU A 376 -13.20 24.60 -0.15
N ASP A 377 -13.03 25.30 -1.28
CA ASP A 377 -12.49 26.66 -1.29
C ASP A 377 -13.36 27.64 -0.47
N ALA A 378 -14.69 27.48 -0.51
CA ALA A 378 -15.61 28.25 0.32
C ALA A 378 -15.43 27.92 1.81
N TRP A 379 -15.17 26.65 2.14
CA TRP A 379 -14.87 26.20 3.50
C TRP A 379 -13.53 26.75 4.00
N ASP A 380 -12.47 26.66 3.19
CA ASP A 380 -11.15 27.22 3.49
C ASP A 380 -11.24 28.73 3.72
N SER A 381 -12.08 29.42 2.95
CA SER A 381 -12.36 30.85 3.14
C SER A 381 -13.04 31.14 4.47
N LEU A 382 -13.99 30.31 4.91
CA LEU A 382 -14.66 30.45 6.21
C LEU A 382 -13.70 30.16 7.38
N LEU A 383 -12.88 29.11 7.25
CA LEU A 383 -11.87 28.77 8.25
C LEU A 383 -10.83 29.87 8.39
N ALA A 384 -10.33 30.40 7.27
CA ALA A 384 -9.40 31.52 7.27
C ALA A 384 -10.00 32.78 7.92
N ALA A 385 -11.30 33.05 7.71
CA ALA A 385 -11.98 34.17 8.35
C ALA A 385 -12.10 33.98 9.88
N LEU A 386 -12.35 32.75 10.35
CA LEU A 386 -12.45 32.45 11.78
C LEU A 386 -11.08 32.53 12.48
N THR A 387 -10.03 31.96 11.89
CA THR A 387 -8.68 31.99 12.49
C THR A 387 -8.10 33.41 12.52
N GLN A 388 -8.35 34.21 11.48
CA GLN A 388 -7.93 35.62 11.45
C GLN A 388 -8.60 36.46 12.55
N ALA A 389 -9.81 36.11 12.97
CA ALA A 389 -10.51 36.80 14.05
C ALA A 389 -9.92 36.51 15.44
N GLU A 390 -9.34 35.33 15.64
CA GLU A 390 -8.78 34.90 16.93
C GLU A 390 -7.35 35.43 17.17
N ASP A 391 -6.50 35.42 16.15
CA ASP A 391 -5.07 35.72 16.33
C ASP A 391 -4.68 37.19 16.12
N GLY A 392 -5.60 38.04 15.62
CA GLY A 392 -5.41 39.49 15.45
C GLY A 392 -4.26 39.92 14.52
N LYS A 393 -3.46 38.95 14.04
CA LYS A 393 -2.41 39.13 13.04
C LYS A 393 -2.95 38.63 11.72
N ARG A 394 -3.11 39.57 10.80
CA ARG A 394 -3.35 39.30 9.38
C ARG A 394 -2.05 38.74 8.80
N GLU A 395 -1.75 37.48 9.09
CA GLU A 395 -0.84 36.74 8.23
C GLU A 395 -1.54 36.64 6.89
N ASP A 396 -0.98 37.31 5.88
CA ASP A 396 -1.30 37.07 4.48
C ASP A 396 -0.83 35.64 4.14
N ASN A 397 -1.48 34.64 4.74
CA ASN A 397 -1.31 33.22 4.51
C ASN A 397 -2.00 32.80 3.20
N ARG A 398 -1.78 33.62 2.16
CA ARG A 398 -1.70 33.13 0.78
C ARG A 398 -0.27 32.65 0.56
N SER A 399 0.20 31.73 1.42
CA SER A 399 1.17 30.74 0.99
C SER A 399 0.72 30.27 -0.38
N GLY A 400 1.55 30.42 -1.41
CA GLY A 400 1.19 30.33 -2.84
C GLY A 400 0.71 28.97 -3.33
N GLU A 401 -0.08 28.27 -2.53
CA GLU A 401 -0.80 27.07 -2.85
C GLU A 401 -2.00 27.45 -3.71
N PRO A 402 -2.18 26.77 -4.87
CA PRO A 402 -3.33 27.02 -5.73
C PRO A 402 -4.62 26.61 -5.00
N SER A 403 -5.70 27.34 -5.28
CA SER A 403 -7.04 26.97 -4.85
C SER A 403 -7.40 25.57 -5.36
N TRP A 404 -8.24 24.84 -4.62
CA TRP A 404 -8.72 23.53 -5.05
C TRP A 404 -9.38 23.61 -6.44
N THR A 405 -10.18 24.66 -6.67
CA THR A 405 -10.80 24.93 -7.97
C THR A 405 -9.74 25.13 -9.05
N GLU A 406 -8.68 25.91 -8.77
CA GLU A 406 -7.61 26.17 -9.73
C GLU A 406 -6.88 24.89 -10.16
N ALA A 407 -6.58 24.00 -9.21
CA ALA A 407 -5.93 22.72 -9.50
C ALA A 407 -6.80 21.81 -10.40
N VAL A 408 -8.11 21.77 -10.17
CA VAL A 408 -9.05 21.00 -10.99
C VAL A 408 -9.21 21.64 -12.37
N GLU A 409 -9.32 22.96 -12.45
CA GLU A 409 -9.40 23.69 -13.72
C GLU A 409 -8.15 23.48 -14.58
N LEU A 410 -6.96 23.49 -13.97
CA LEU A 410 -5.71 23.20 -14.67
C LEU A 410 -5.74 21.77 -15.26
N SER A 411 -6.21 20.80 -14.48
CA SER A 411 -6.37 19.41 -14.93
C SER A 411 -7.38 19.27 -16.08
N GLN A 412 -8.48 20.04 -16.04
CA GLN A 412 -9.46 20.10 -17.13
C GLN A 412 -8.86 20.69 -18.40
N LYS A 413 -8.12 21.80 -18.29
CA LYS A 413 -7.42 22.44 -19.42
C LYS A 413 -6.44 21.47 -20.07
N GLU A 414 -5.61 20.78 -19.28
CA GLU A 414 -4.71 19.77 -19.83
C GLU A 414 -5.43 18.63 -20.55
N ASN A 415 -6.57 18.16 -20.02
CA ASN A 415 -7.36 17.10 -20.65
C ASN A 415 -7.93 17.58 -22.00
N LEU A 416 -8.46 18.80 -22.03
CA LEU A 416 -8.96 19.45 -23.24
C LEU A 416 -7.86 19.60 -24.29
N ASP A 417 -6.69 20.10 -23.89
CA ASP A 417 -5.54 20.28 -24.79
C ASP A 417 -5.07 18.96 -25.38
N LYS A 418 -4.98 17.91 -24.56
CA LYS A 418 -4.66 16.54 -25.02
C LYS A 418 -5.68 16.05 -26.05
N HIS A 419 -6.97 16.31 -25.84
CA HIS A 419 -8.04 15.94 -26.78
C HIS A 419 -8.00 16.73 -28.09
N LEU A 420 -7.77 18.05 -28.02
CA LEU A 420 -7.64 18.91 -29.19
C LEU A 420 -6.40 18.55 -30.02
N ALA A 421 -5.26 18.30 -29.36
CA ALA A 421 -4.05 17.83 -30.02
C ALA A 421 -4.25 16.47 -30.72
N GLU A 422 -4.98 15.53 -30.10
CA GLU A 422 -5.29 14.24 -30.73
C GLU A 422 -6.24 14.40 -31.93
N LYS A 423 -7.24 15.30 -31.83
CA LYS A 423 -8.10 15.67 -32.97
C LYS A 423 -7.31 16.26 -34.14
N GLN A 424 -6.38 17.17 -33.87
CA GLN A 424 -5.55 17.80 -34.89
C GLN A 424 -4.65 16.78 -35.59
N LYS A 425 -3.97 15.91 -34.83
CA LYS A 425 -3.18 14.79 -35.38
C LYS A 425 -4.02 13.85 -36.24
N ASN A 426 -5.27 13.57 -35.82
CA ASN A 426 -6.18 12.76 -36.60
C ASN A 426 -6.61 13.47 -37.89
N ARG A 427 -6.83 14.79 -37.87
CA ARG A 427 -7.13 15.55 -39.09
C ARG A 427 -5.99 15.51 -40.09
N GLU A 428 -4.76 15.80 -39.66
CA GLU A 428 -3.57 15.73 -40.50
C GLU A 428 -3.34 14.32 -41.08
N MET A 429 -3.59 13.29 -40.27
CA MET A 429 -3.51 11.91 -40.73
C MET A 429 -4.60 11.58 -41.76
N ALA A 430 -5.82 12.10 -41.57
CA ALA A 430 -6.91 11.91 -42.52
C ALA A 430 -6.60 12.54 -43.88
N GLU A 431 -6.04 13.76 -43.88
CA GLU A 431 -5.62 14.47 -45.09
C GLU A 431 -4.53 13.68 -45.85
N LYS A 432 -3.52 13.15 -45.14
CA LYS A 432 -2.50 12.27 -45.72
C LYS A 432 -3.10 11.00 -46.31
N MET A 433 -4.04 10.36 -45.61
CA MET A 433 -4.72 9.17 -46.10
C MET A 433 -5.61 9.46 -47.31
N GLN A 434 -6.25 10.62 -47.36
CA GLN A 434 -7.08 11.05 -48.49
C GLN A 434 -6.22 11.26 -49.74
N ALA A 435 -5.07 11.93 -49.61
CA ALA A 435 -4.13 12.10 -50.72
C ALA A 435 -3.70 10.75 -51.34
N ILE A 436 -3.49 9.72 -50.50
CA ILE A 436 -3.19 8.36 -50.97
C ILE A 436 -4.36 7.76 -51.74
N VAL A 437 -5.60 7.93 -51.25
CA VAL A 437 -6.80 7.44 -51.94
C VAL A 437 -6.96 8.10 -53.31
N ASP A 438 -6.70 9.40 -53.40
CA ASP A 438 -6.80 10.17 -54.65
C ASP A 438 -5.72 9.74 -55.65
N GLN A 439 -4.48 9.54 -55.18
CA GLN A 439 -3.38 9.02 -56.02
C GLN A 439 -3.65 7.59 -56.49
N GLU A 440 -4.09 6.69 -55.61
CA GLU A 440 -4.46 5.31 -55.97
C GLU A 440 -5.65 5.28 -56.93
N ARG A 441 -6.60 6.20 -56.79
CA ARG A 441 -7.74 6.34 -57.70
C ARG A 441 -7.31 6.79 -59.09
N ALA A 442 -6.45 7.81 -59.19
CA ALA A 442 -5.93 8.29 -60.46
C ALA A 442 -5.13 7.21 -61.20
N LEU A 443 -4.29 6.45 -60.49
CA LEU A 443 -3.57 5.31 -61.08
C LEU A 443 -4.50 4.19 -61.51
N TYR A 444 -5.53 3.88 -60.70
CA TYR A 444 -6.52 2.86 -61.03
C TYR A 444 -7.30 3.21 -62.31
N GLU A 445 -7.63 4.48 -62.51
CA GLU A 445 -8.33 4.95 -63.72
C GLU A 445 -7.44 4.81 -64.96
N LYS A 446 -6.16 5.24 -64.88
CA LYS A 446 -5.18 5.05 -65.97
C LYS A 446 -5.00 3.57 -66.33
N GLU A 447 -4.73 2.72 -65.34
CA GLU A 447 -4.56 1.28 -65.56
C GLU A 447 -5.83 0.63 -66.14
N LYS A 448 -7.01 1.11 -65.75
CA LYS A 448 -8.28 0.62 -66.30
C LYS A 448 -8.45 1.00 -67.77
N GLU A 449 -8.02 2.19 -68.16
CA GLU A 449 -8.02 2.63 -69.56
C GLU A 449 -7.01 1.83 -70.40
N ASP A 450 -5.79 1.63 -69.91
CA ASP A 450 -4.76 0.82 -70.57
C ASP A 450 -5.22 -0.63 -70.77
N LEU A 451 -5.80 -1.24 -69.73
CA LEU A 451 -6.36 -2.59 -69.83
C LEU A 451 -7.54 -2.65 -70.82
N ALA A 452 -8.35 -1.60 -70.91
CA ALA A 452 -9.42 -1.51 -71.89
C ALA A 452 -8.87 -1.38 -73.31
N ALA A 453 -7.79 -0.62 -73.52
CA ALA A 453 -7.09 -0.50 -74.80
C ALA A 453 -6.48 -1.83 -75.24
N ILE A 454 -5.70 -2.49 -74.37
CA ILE A 454 -5.14 -3.83 -74.63
C ILE A 454 -6.25 -4.84 -74.97
N ARG A 455 -7.39 -4.77 -74.27
CA ARG A 455 -8.54 -5.64 -74.56
C ARG A 455 -9.18 -5.33 -75.92
N ARG A 456 -9.25 -4.07 -76.34
CA ARG A 456 -9.72 -3.68 -77.68
C ARG A 456 -8.77 -4.18 -78.76
N GLU A 457 -7.46 -4.03 -78.58
CA GLU A 457 -6.44 -4.53 -79.50
C GLU A 457 -6.47 -6.05 -79.65
N ARG A 458 -6.52 -6.79 -78.53
CA ARG A 458 -6.63 -8.27 -78.57
C ARG A 458 -7.89 -8.73 -79.30
N LYS A 459 -9.01 -8.03 -79.11
CA LYS A 459 -10.26 -8.31 -79.84
C LYS A 459 -10.11 -8.02 -81.35
N ALA A 460 -9.45 -6.91 -81.71
CA ALA A 460 -9.18 -6.56 -83.10
C ALA A 460 -8.25 -7.58 -83.78
N GLN A 461 -7.16 -8.00 -83.12
CA GLN A 461 -6.27 -9.05 -83.61
C GLN A 461 -6.98 -10.40 -83.78
N PHE A 462 -7.85 -10.77 -82.84
CA PHE A 462 -8.64 -11.99 -82.94
C PHE A 462 -9.66 -11.92 -84.11
N ALA A 463 -10.29 -10.75 -84.31
CA ALA A 463 -11.17 -10.53 -85.45
C ALA A 463 -10.43 -10.62 -86.79
N GLN A 464 -9.21 -10.05 -86.88
CA GLN A 464 -8.33 -10.16 -88.06
C GLN A 464 -7.94 -11.62 -88.35
N ARG A 465 -7.49 -12.36 -87.32
CA ARG A 465 -7.19 -13.80 -87.48
C ARG A 465 -8.39 -14.61 -87.96
N ARG A 466 -9.58 -14.31 -87.44
CA ARG A 466 -10.83 -14.97 -87.86
C ARG A 466 -11.23 -14.62 -89.31
N SER A 467 -10.88 -13.43 -89.81
CA SER A 467 -11.08 -13.08 -91.23
C SER A 467 -10.01 -13.67 -92.16
N GLU A 468 -8.83 -14.02 -91.65
CA GLU A 468 -7.72 -14.62 -92.39
C GLU A 468 -7.77 -16.16 -92.43
N GLU A 469 -8.56 -16.81 -91.57
CA GLU A 469 -8.81 -18.25 -91.65
C GLU A 469 -9.61 -18.59 -92.93
N PRO A 470 -9.05 -19.39 -93.86
CA PRO A 470 -9.75 -19.77 -95.08
C PRO A 470 -10.94 -20.67 -94.73
N LYS A 471 -12.13 -20.35 -95.25
CA LYS A 471 -13.34 -21.18 -95.19
C LYS A 471 -13.08 -22.54 -95.86
N MET A 472 -12.48 -23.48 -95.12
CA MET A 472 -12.53 -24.90 -95.47
C MET A 472 -13.97 -25.35 -95.22
N GLY A 473 -14.69 -25.64 -96.30
CA GLY A 473 -16.11 -25.99 -96.29
C GLY A 473 -16.43 -27.22 -95.43
N PRO A 474 -17.68 -27.38 -94.99
CA PRO A 474 -18.09 -28.50 -94.17
C PRO A 474 -17.98 -29.81 -94.95
N SER A 475 -16.94 -30.60 -94.65
CA SER A 475 -16.86 -32.01 -95.05
C SER A 475 -17.94 -32.78 -94.30
N SER A 476 -18.88 -33.34 -95.06
CA SER A 476 -19.94 -34.24 -94.62
C SER A 476 -19.36 -35.46 -93.88
N ALA A 477 -19.43 -35.44 -92.55
CA ALA A 477 -19.22 -36.63 -91.72
C ALA A 477 -20.58 -37.18 -91.32
N SER A 478 -20.83 -38.40 -91.78
CA SER A 478 -22.03 -39.22 -91.63
C SER A 478 -22.42 -39.45 -90.17
N LEU A 479 -23.73 -39.41 -89.94
CA LEU A 479 -24.41 -40.05 -88.84
C LEU A 479 -24.18 -41.56 -88.93
N ASP A 480 -23.51 -42.15 -87.93
CA ASP A 480 -23.74 -43.54 -87.57
C ASP A 480 -24.27 -43.61 -86.14
N ASP A 481 -25.54 -43.96 -86.12
CA ASP A 481 -26.36 -44.47 -85.05
C ASP A 481 -25.74 -45.76 -84.48
N ASN A 482 -25.51 -45.81 -83.17
CA ASN A 482 -25.61 -47.05 -82.41
C ASN A 482 -25.67 -46.74 -80.92
N GLY A 483 -26.87 -46.92 -80.37
CA GLY A 483 -27.11 -46.91 -78.93
C GLY A 483 -26.40 -48.06 -78.22
N THR A 484 -26.14 -47.88 -76.93
CA THR A 484 -26.15 -48.97 -75.95
C THR A 484 -26.38 -48.37 -74.56
N THR A 485 -27.54 -48.72 -74.03
CA THR A 485 -28.01 -48.70 -72.66
C THR A 485 -26.96 -49.28 -71.68
N GLN A 486 -26.77 -48.66 -70.52
CA GLN A 486 -26.88 -49.32 -69.20
C GLN A 486 -26.51 -48.37 -68.04
N SER A 487 -27.46 -48.21 -67.12
CA SER A 487 -27.30 -47.75 -65.73
C SER A 487 -26.44 -48.75 -64.92
N PRO A 488 -25.98 -48.44 -63.68
CA PRO A 488 -26.75 -47.94 -62.53
C PRO A 488 -26.44 -46.50 -62.12
#